data_AF-A0A1Y0B1A4-F1
#
_entry.id   AF-A0A1Y0B1A4-F1
#
_cell.length_a   1.000
_cell.length_b   1.000
_cell.length_c   1.000
_cell.angle_alpha   90.00
_cell.angle_beta   90.00
_cell.angle_gamma   90.00
#
_symmetry.space_group_name_H-M   'P 1'
#
loop_
_entity.id
_entity.type
_entity.pdbx_description
1 polymer ?
#
loop_
_entity_poly.entity_id
_entity_poly.type
_entity_poly.pdbx_seq_one_letter_code
_entity_poly.pdbx_strand_id
1 'polypeptide(L)'
;MPSCLKLLGMMRSLEPRMNMLQLLSAMQEKPIAHSSLMYIKAMVNDVQVMAMIDTGATHHFVADREVQRLGLEVQSHNSRMK
;
A
#
# COMPACT_ATOMS: atom_id res chain seq x y z
N MET A 1 5.26 24.52 -5.06
CA MET A 1 4.39 23.49 -5.66
C MET A 1 4.15 22.40 -4.61
N PRO A 2 3.06 22.43 -3.83
CA PRO A 2 2.80 21.44 -2.81
C PRO A 2 1.78 20.41 -3.34
N SER A 3 2.25 19.29 -3.89
CA SER A 3 1.38 18.22 -4.41
C SER A 3 1.48 16.90 -3.66
N CYS A 4 2.06 16.87 -2.45
CA CYS A 4 2.30 15.62 -1.72
C CYS A 4 1.47 15.44 -0.42
N LEU A 5 0.64 16.41 -0.03
CA LEU A 5 -0.18 16.30 1.18
C LEU A 5 -1.67 16.17 0.84
N LYS A 6 -2.17 14.93 0.78
CA LYS A 6 -3.55 14.62 1.26
C LYS A 6 -3.99 13.15 1.29
N LEU A 7 -3.19 12.13 0.94
CA LEU A 7 -3.65 10.75 1.13
C LEU A 7 -3.49 10.24 2.57
N LEU A 8 -2.47 10.70 3.31
CA LEU A 8 -2.24 10.21 4.68
C LEU A 8 -3.07 10.95 5.75
N GLY A 9 -3.61 12.13 5.42
CA GLY A 9 -4.46 12.93 6.32
C GLY A 9 -5.93 12.49 6.41
N MET A 10 -6.37 11.53 5.57
CA MET A 10 -7.76 11.02 5.56
C MET A 10 -7.91 9.65 6.24
N MET A 11 -6.85 9.08 6.81
CA MET A 11 -6.93 7.83 7.58
C MET A 11 -7.34 8.05 9.04
N ARG A 12 -7.92 9.21 9.38
CA ARG A 12 -8.68 9.37 10.62
C ARG A 12 -10.16 9.19 10.31
N SER A 13 -10.71 8.11 10.87
CA SER A 13 -12.15 7.83 11.03
C SER A 13 -12.85 7.10 9.88
N LEU A 14 -13.25 5.86 10.22
CA LEU A 14 -14.28 4.97 9.63
C LEU A 14 -13.94 4.35 8.28
N GLU A 15 -13.76 3.02 8.27
CA GLU A 15 -13.42 2.18 7.12
C GLU A 15 -14.19 2.54 5.84
N PRO A 16 -13.52 3.08 4.80
CA PRO A 16 -13.93 2.84 3.45
C PRO A 16 -13.21 1.58 3.00
N ARG A 17 -13.93 0.45 2.91
CA ARG A 17 -13.44 -0.74 2.20
C ARG A 17 -13.34 -0.41 0.71
N MET A 18 -12.31 0.36 0.34
CA MET A 18 -12.02 0.68 -1.04
C MET A 18 -11.51 -0.59 -1.71
N ASN A 19 -12.10 -0.96 -2.84
CA ASN A 19 -11.55 -2.09 -3.58
C ASN A 19 -10.18 -1.70 -4.16
N MET A 20 -9.30 -2.69 -4.32
CA MET A 20 -7.93 -2.48 -4.78
C MET A 20 -7.86 -1.77 -6.14
N LEU A 21 -8.82 -2.03 -7.03
CA LEU A 21 -8.91 -1.35 -8.32
C LEU A 21 -9.19 0.16 -8.17
N GLN A 22 -10.04 0.56 -7.24
CA GLN A 22 -10.30 1.96 -6.92
C GLN A 22 -9.09 2.62 -6.28
N LEU A 23 -8.40 1.92 -5.38
CA LEU A 23 -7.16 2.40 -4.77
C LEU A 23 -6.09 2.63 -5.85
N LEU A 24 -5.85 1.63 -6.71
CA LEU A 24 -4.91 1.73 -7.82
C LEU A 24 -5.30 2.84 -8.82
N SER A 25 -6.59 2.97 -9.13
CA SER A 25 -7.07 4.04 -10.03
C SER A 25 -6.88 5.44 -9.43
N ALA A 26 -6.89 5.55 -8.10
CA ALA A 26 -6.64 6.80 -7.39
C ALA A 26 -5.14 7.14 -7.30
N MET A 27 -4.25 6.17 -7.52
CA MET A 27 -2.81 6.41 -7.57
C MET A 27 -2.47 7.06 -8.91
N GLN A 28 -2.02 8.32 -8.86
CA GLN A 28 -1.52 9.05 -10.05
C GLN A 28 -0.08 8.69 -10.42
N GLU A 29 0.57 7.83 -9.62
CA GLU A 29 1.95 7.42 -9.82
C GLU A 29 2.09 6.44 -10.99
N LYS A 30 3.04 6.72 -11.88
CA LYS A 30 3.30 5.85 -13.02
C LYS A 30 4.01 4.57 -12.56
N PRO A 31 3.53 3.38 -12.95
CA PRO A 31 4.23 2.14 -12.68
C PRO A 31 5.64 2.14 -13.29
N ILE A 32 6.60 1.62 -12.53
CA ILE A 32 7.99 1.44 -12.91
C ILE A 32 8.18 -0.05 -13.22
N ALA A 33 8.52 -0.36 -14.46
CA ALA A 33 8.86 -1.72 -14.88
C ALA A 33 10.31 -2.05 -14.49
N HIS A 34 10.53 -3.18 -13.85
CA HIS A 34 11.86 -3.69 -13.52
C HIS A 34 11.87 -5.22 -13.62
N SER A 35 12.68 -5.77 -14.54
CA SER A 35 12.87 -7.21 -14.71
C SER A 35 11.56 -8.00 -14.81
N SER A 36 10.69 -7.64 -15.76
CA SER A 36 9.33 -8.19 -15.99
C SER A 36 8.28 -7.94 -14.89
N LEU A 37 8.66 -7.32 -13.76
CA LEU A 37 7.75 -6.94 -12.69
C LEU A 37 7.40 -5.46 -12.76
N MET A 38 6.26 -5.08 -12.18
CA MET A 38 5.84 -3.70 -12.06
C MET A 38 5.84 -3.27 -10.59
N TYR A 39 6.29 -2.05 -10.34
CA TYR A 39 6.32 -1.44 -9.03
C TYR A 39 5.69 -0.06 -9.07
N ILE A 40 5.21 0.42 -7.93
CA ILE A 40 4.74 1.78 -7.75
C ILE A 40 5.42 2.39 -6.53
N LYS A 41 5.74 3.69 -6.63
CA LYS A 41 6.21 4.46 -5.48
C LYS A 41 5.01 4.77 -4.60
N ALA A 42 5.14 4.49 -3.31
CA ALA A 42 4.12 4.82 -2.31
C ALA A 42 4.77 5.46 -1.08
N MET A 43 3.99 6.24 -0.35
CA MET A 43 4.37 6.77 0.96
C MET A 43 3.57 6.03 2.03
N VAL A 44 4.25 5.37 2.96
CA VAL A 44 3.64 4.68 4.10
C VAL A 44 4.30 5.21 5.36
N ASN A 45 3.50 5.80 6.26
CA ASN A 45 4.01 6.44 7.48
C ASN A 45 5.21 7.37 7.23
N ASP A 46 5.07 8.24 6.22
CA ASP A 46 6.12 9.19 5.80
C ASP A 46 7.42 8.57 5.28
N VAL A 47 7.42 7.26 5.01
CA VAL A 47 8.53 6.54 4.39
C VAL A 47 8.18 6.16 2.96
N GLN A 48 9.05 6.52 2.02
CA GLN A 48 8.91 6.12 0.62
C GLN A 48 9.24 4.63 0.46
N VAL A 49 8.37 3.91 -0.25
CA VAL A 49 8.51 2.48 -0.53
C VAL A 49 8.25 2.17 -2.00
N MET A 50 8.83 1.06 -2.48
CA MET A 50 8.50 0.45 -3.76
C MET A 50 7.56 -0.73 -3.50
N ALA A 51 6.29 -0.58 -3.82
CA ALA A 51 5.30 -1.65 -3.72
C ALA A 51 5.19 -2.38 -5.06
N MET A 52 5.25 -3.72 -5.03
CA MET A 52 5.08 -4.53 -6.23
C MET A 52 3.60 -4.62 -6.62
N ILE A 53 3.30 -4.46 -7.89
CA ILE A 53 1.96 -4.66 -8.44
C ILE A 53 1.82 -6.14 -8.78
N ASP A 54 1.20 -6.91 -7.89
CA ASP A 54 0.88 -8.33 -8.08
C ASP A 54 -0.63 -8.50 -8.29
N THR A 55 -1.06 -8.49 -9.56
CA THR A 55 -2.47 -8.67 -9.92
C THR A 55 -2.97 -10.11 -9.75
N GLY A 56 -2.08 -11.07 -9.50
CA GLY A 56 -2.42 -12.46 -9.23
C GLY A 56 -2.70 -12.75 -7.75
N ALA A 57 -2.30 -11.85 -6.85
CA ALA A 57 -2.50 -12.01 -5.42
C ALA A 57 -3.94 -11.66 -5.02
N THR A 58 -4.56 -12.55 -4.24
CA THR A 58 -5.90 -12.33 -3.65
C THR A 58 -5.87 -11.42 -2.42
N HIS A 59 -4.71 -11.32 -1.77
CA HIS A 59 -4.45 -10.48 -0.62
C HIS A 59 -3.12 -9.74 -0.81
N HIS A 60 -2.96 -8.61 -0.14
CA HIS A 60 -1.71 -7.87 -0.12
C HIS A 60 -0.80 -8.38 0.98
N PHE A 61 0.47 -8.57 0.65
CA PHE A 61 1.48 -9.00 1.59
C PHE A 61 2.47 -7.87 1.86
N VAL A 62 2.90 -7.80 3.11
CA VAL A 62 4.00 -6.96 3.56
C VAL A 62 5.00 -7.90 4.22
N ALA A 63 6.27 -7.79 3.85
CA ALA A 63 7.30 -8.60 4.49
C ALA A 63 7.51 -8.15 5.94
N ASP A 64 7.74 -9.08 6.87
CA ASP A 64 7.86 -8.77 8.30
C ASP A 64 8.91 -7.68 8.62
N ARG A 65 10.02 -7.67 7.88
CA ARG A 65 11.05 -6.62 8.01
C ARG A 65 10.51 -5.22 7.68
N GLU A 66 9.56 -5.13 6.76
CA GLU A 66 8.94 -3.87 6.35
C GLU A 66 7.91 -3.42 7.39
N VAL A 67 7.23 -4.36 8.07
CA VAL A 67 6.31 -4.04 9.17
C VAL A 67 7.01 -3.20 10.24
N GLN A 68 8.18 -3.67 10.71
CA GLN A 68 8.97 -2.94 11.70
C GLN A 68 9.53 -1.63 11.14
N ARG A 69 10.11 -1.67 9.92
CA ARG A 69 10.71 -0.49 9.29
C ARG A 69 9.71 0.65 9.08
N LEU A 70 8.46 0.30 8.79
CA LEU A 70 7.39 1.25 8.50
C LEU A 70 6.57 1.61 9.75
N GLY A 71 6.88 1.04 10.93
CA GLY A 71 6.12 1.27 12.15
C GLY A 71 4.66 0.81 12.03
N LEU A 72 4.42 -0.29 11.32
CA LEU A 72 3.09 -0.89 11.18
C LEU A 72 2.81 -1.81 12.37
N GLU A 73 1.56 -1.83 12.82
CA GLU A 73 1.10 -2.75 13.87
C GLU A 73 0.29 -3.88 13.24
N VAL A 74 0.64 -5.12 13.60
CA VAL A 74 -0.13 -6.30 13.17
C VAL A 74 -1.28 -6.50 14.15
N GLN A 75 -2.51 -6.25 13.68
CA GLN A 75 -3.69 -6.55 14.49
C GLN A 75 -4.03 -8.04 14.43
N SER A 76 -4.34 -8.63 15.59
CA SER A 76 -4.82 -10.00 15.64
C SER A 76 -6.23 -10.09 15.08
N HIS A 77 -6.39 -10.82 13.98
CA HIS A 77 -7.71 -11.16 13.45
C HIS A 77 -7.88 -12.68 13.39
N ASN A 78 -9.10 -13.14 13.69
CA ASN A 78 -9.42 -14.58 13.70
C ASN A 78 -9.45 -15.20 12.29
N SER A 79 -9.38 -14.37 11.26
CA SER A 79 -9.19 -14.80 9.87
C SER A 79 -7.70 -15.07 9.63
N ARG A 80 -7.31 -16.34 9.77
CA ARG A 80 -6.01 -16.81 9.26
C ARG A 80 -6.15 -17.14 7.78
N MET A 81 -5.20 -16.68 6.98
CA MET A 81 -5.05 -17.18 5.61
C MET A 81 -4.76 -18.69 5.71
N LYS A 82 -5.49 -19.50 4.94
CA LYS A 82 -5.39 -20.96 4.95
C LYS A 82 -4.34 -21.44 3.95
#